data_AF-A0A9X1QII9-F1
#
_entry.id   AF-A0A9X1QII9-F1
#
_cell.length_a   1.000
_cell.length_b   1.000
_cell.length_c   1.000
_cell.angle_alpha   90.00
_cell.angle_beta   90.00
_cell.angle_gamma   90.00
#
_symmetry.space_group_name_H-M   'P 1'
#
loop_
_entity.id
_entity.type
_entity.pdbx_description
1 polymer ?
#
loop_
_entity_poly.entity_id
_entity_poly.type
_entity_poly.pdbx_seq_one_letter_code
_entity_poly.pdbx_strand_id
1 'polypeptide(L)'
;MKKILYSLLFCPGPLFAQEMDQAAIAKIRKEGMENSKVKEIAHQLTDVSGPRLTNSPGFQRAAEWSVSELKKWGLQNSRIEDWGEFGKGWQVEKSYLAMTKP
;
A
#
# COMPACT_ATOMS: atom_id res chain seq x y z
N MET A 1 53.38 -18.50 31.84
CA MET A 1 52.82 -18.45 30.46
C MET A 1 51.31 -18.41 30.58
N LYS A 2 50.72 -17.22 30.45
CA LYS A 2 49.27 -16.98 30.49
C LYS A 2 48.74 -17.02 29.06
N LYS A 3 47.57 -17.65 28.85
CA LYS A 3 46.46 -17.16 27.99
C LYS A 3 45.27 -18.13 28.09
N ILE A 4 44.54 -17.93 29.18
CA ILE A 4 43.09 -17.95 29.36
C ILE A 4 42.29 -18.64 28.22
N LEU A 5 41.72 -19.80 28.54
CA LEU A 5 40.57 -20.39 27.85
C LEU A 5 39.39 -19.41 27.92
N TYR A 6 38.94 -18.89 26.78
CA TYR A 6 37.62 -18.27 26.67
C TYR A 6 36.60 -19.38 26.32
N SER A 7 35.92 -19.89 27.34
CA SER A 7 34.68 -20.63 27.16
C SER A 7 33.63 -19.66 26.60
N LEU A 8 33.24 -19.88 25.34
CA LEU A 8 32.06 -19.27 24.73
C LEU A 8 30.81 -19.71 25.51
N LEU A 9 30.41 -18.89 26.47
CA LEU A 9 29.08 -18.94 27.07
C LEU A 9 28.12 -18.31 26.05
N PHE A 10 27.67 -19.12 25.08
CA PHE A 10 26.48 -18.81 24.30
C PHE A 10 25.30 -18.92 25.26
N CYS A 11 24.83 -17.78 25.77
CA CYS A 11 23.62 -17.70 26.58
C CYS A 11 22.43 -17.64 25.61
N PRO A 12 21.63 -18.71 25.44
CA PRO A 12 20.36 -18.58 24.75
C PRO A 12 19.44 -17.81 25.68
N GLY A 13 19.40 -16.49 25.53
CA GLY A 13 18.34 -15.68 26.11
C GLY A 13 16.99 -16.21 25.59
N PRO A 14 15.94 -16.29 26.42
CA PRO A 14 14.64 -16.73 25.94
C PRO A 14 14.22 -15.87 24.74
N LEU A 15 14.07 -16.52 23.58
CA LEU A 15 13.36 -15.98 22.43
C LEU A 15 11.89 -15.90 22.84
N PHE A 16 11.48 -14.78 23.44
CA PHE A 16 10.07 -14.50 23.63
C PHE A 16 9.43 -14.44 22.24
N ALA A 17 8.60 -15.44 21.92
CA ALA A 17 7.72 -15.35 20.77
C ALA A 17 6.80 -14.14 20.98
N GLN A 18 6.50 -13.42 19.89
CA GLN A 18 5.59 -12.29 19.95
C GLN A 18 4.22 -12.79 20.43
N GLU A 19 3.74 -12.26 21.56
CA GLU A 19 2.42 -12.62 22.08
C GLU A 19 1.36 -12.14 21.09
N MET A 20 0.47 -13.05 20.69
CA MET A 20 -0.51 -12.78 19.65
C MET A 20 -1.81 -12.27 20.28
N ASP A 21 -2.09 -10.97 20.12
CA ASP A 21 -3.35 -10.35 20.55
C ASP A 21 -4.53 -10.86 19.72
N GLN A 22 -5.20 -11.90 20.23
CA GLN A 22 -6.37 -12.50 19.59
C GLN A 22 -7.53 -11.52 19.45
N ALA A 23 -7.68 -10.57 20.38
CA ALA A 23 -8.78 -9.61 20.35
C ALA A 23 -8.58 -8.59 19.21
N ALA A 24 -7.35 -8.11 19.02
CA ALA A 24 -7.01 -7.27 17.88
C ALA A 24 -7.23 -8.00 16.54
N ILE A 25 -6.80 -9.26 16.44
CA ILE A 25 -7.00 -10.07 15.22
C ILE A 25 -8.49 -10.26 14.93
N ALA A 26 -9.30 -10.58 15.94
CA ALA A 26 -10.74 -10.73 15.78
C ALA A 26 -11.40 -9.43 15.25
N LYS A 27 -10.99 -8.27 15.77
CA LYS A 27 -11.46 -6.96 15.27
C LYS A 27 -11.07 -6.73 13.81
N ILE A 28 -9.82 -6.99 13.43
CA ILE A 28 -9.35 -6.84 12.04
C ILE A 28 -10.13 -7.75 11.09
N ARG A 29 -10.38 -9.01 11.48
CA ARG A 29 -11.18 -9.94 10.68
C ARG A 29 -12.61 -9.46 10.50
N LYS A 30 -13.24 -8.95 11.57
CA LYS A 30 -14.59 -8.38 11.50
C LYS A 30 -14.63 -7.20 10.52
N GLU A 31 -13.66 -6.29 10.59
CA GLU A 31 -13.59 -5.17 9.66
C GLU A 31 -13.41 -5.62 8.20
N GLY A 32 -12.59 -6.64 7.95
CA GLY A 32 -12.37 -7.18 6.60
C GLY A 32 -13.57 -7.92 6.01
N MET A 33 -14.32 -8.64 6.85
CA MET A 33 -15.38 -9.56 6.39
C MET A 33 -16.79 -8.97 6.49
N GLU A 34 -17.09 -8.22 7.55
CA GLU A 34 -18.43 -7.71 7.84
C GLU A 34 -18.57 -6.21 7.51
N ASN A 35 -17.55 -5.40 7.81
CA ASN A 35 -17.57 -3.95 7.58
C ASN A 35 -16.74 -3.51 6.36
N SER A 36 -16.57 -4.42 5.39
CA SER A 36 -15.61 -4.23 4.30
C SER A 36 -15.87 -2.96 3.49
N LYS A 37 -14.81 -2.15 3.32
CA LYS A 37 -14.81 -0.96 2.46
C LYS A 37 -14.18 -1.21 1.08
N VAL A 38 -13.77 -2.45 0.78
CA VAL A 38 -13.03 -2.80 -0.44
C VAL A 38 -13.75 -2.35 -1.70
N LYS A 39 -15.07 -2.55 -1.78
CA LYS A 39 -15.85 -2.15 -2.97
C LYS A 39 -15.81 -0.65 -3.21
N GLU A 40 -16.00 0.15 -2.16
CA GLU A 40 -15.99 1.62 -2.26
C GLU A 40 -14.59 2.12 -2.62
N ILE A 41 -13.56 1.62 -1.94
CA ILE A 41 -12.17 1.99 -2.22
C ILE A 41 -11.79 1.62 -3.65
N ALA A 42 -12.15 0.40 -4.09
CA ALA A 42 -11.92 -0.04 -5.46
C ALA A 42 -12.61 0.90 -6.45
N HIS A 43 -13.90 1.23 -6.25
CA HIS A 43 -14.64 2.13 -7.13
C HIS A 43 -13.99 3.52 -7.28
N GLN A 44 -13.57 4.12 -6.17
CA GLN A 44 -12.91 5.42 -6.18
C GLN A 44 -11.58 5.38 -6.95
N LEU A 45 -10.82 4.31 -6.77
CA LEU A 45 -9.55 4.11 -7.46
C LEU A 45 -9.74 3.71 -8.93
N THR A 46 -10.70 2.86 -9.26
CA THR A 46 -10.80 2.24 -10.59
C THR A 46 -11.68 2.98 -11.56
N ASP A 47 -12.84 3.44 -11.11
CA ASP A 47 -13.86 4.05 -11.96
C ASP A 47 -13.79 5.58 -11.88
N VAL A 48 -13.83 6.13 -10.66
CA VAL A 48 -13.83 7.59 -10.44
C VAL A 48 -12.52 8.22 -10.88
N SER A 49 -11.39 7.61 -10.49
CA SER A 49 -10.08 8.12 -10.91
C SER A 49 -9.78 7.84 -12.39
N GLY A 50 -10.40 6.84 -13.00
CA GLY A 50 -10.12 6.40 -14.38
C GLY A 50 -8.74 5.74 -14.54
N PRO A 51 -8.17 5.63 -15.76
CA PRO A 51 -6.89 4.96 -16.01
C PRO A 51 -5.70 5.58 -15.25
N ARG A 52 -4.99 4.77 -14.46
CA ARG A 52 -3.93 5.19 -13.51
C ARG A 52 -2.51 4.84 -13.99
N LEU A 53 -2.21 5.09 -15.25
CA LEU A 53 -0.83 5.00 -15.73
C LEU A 53 0.05 5.98 -14.93
N THR A 54 1.27 5.57 -14.55
CA THR A 54 2.17 6.42 -13.76
C THR A 54 2.36 7.79 -14.40
N ASN A 55 2.27 8.84 -13.58
CA ASN A 55 2.35 10.25 -14.01
C ASN A 55 1.22 10.68 -14.99
N SER A 56 0.11 9.94 -15.07
CA SER A 56 -1.09 10.37 -15.78
C SER A 56 -2.01 11.21 -14.88
N PRO A 57 -2.95 11.99 -15.45
CA PRO A 57 -4.00 12.67 -14.68
C PRO A 57 -4.85 11.72 -13.82
N GLY A 58 -5.08 10.49 -14.26
CA GLY A 58 -5.83 9.50 -13.47
C GLY A 58 -5.04 8.98 -12.27
N PHE A 59 -3.72 8.81 -12.41
CA PHE A 59 -2.85 8.53 -11.28
C PHE A 59 -2.89 9.66 -10.25
N GLN A 60 -2.78 10.92 -10.69
CA GLN A 60 -2.79 12.07 -9.78
C GLN A 60 -4.09 12.15 -8.96
N ARG A 61 -5.26 11.99 -9.61
CA ARG A 61 -6.56 11.95 -8.92
C ARG A 61 -6.62 10.84 -7.86
N ALA A 62 -6.16 9.64 -8.21
CA ALA A 62 -6.16 8.50 -7.29
C ALA A 62 -5.23 8.73 -6.08
N ALA A 63 -4.05 9.31 -6.30
CA ALA A 63 -3.08 9.62 -5.26
C ALA A 63 -3.64 10.69 -4.29
N GLU A 64 -4.21 11.76 -4.83
CA GLU A 64 -4.83 12.84 -4.04
C GLU A 64 -6.03 12.33 -3.23
N TRP A 65 -6.89 11.54 -3.86
CA TRP A 65 -8.01 10.90 -3.17
C TRP A 65 -7.52 10.00 -2.04
N SER A 66 -6.50 9.18 -2.28
CA SER A 66 -5.94 8.27 -1.27
C SER A 66 -5.40 9.04 -0.07
N VAL A 67 -4.64 10.12 -0.31
CA VAL A 67 -4.13 10.98 0.78
C VAL A 67 -5.28 11.59 1.58
N SER A 68 -6.31 12.10 0.90
CA SER A 68 -7.50 12.64 1.56
C SER A 68 -8.19 11.58 2.42
N GLU A 69 -8.39 10.38 1.90
CA GLU A 69 -9.09 9.32 2.61
C GLU A 69 -8.31 8.81 3.83
N LEU A 70 -6.99 8.64 3.70
CA LEU A 70 -6.12 8.28 4.82
C LEU A 70 -6.16 9.35 5.94
N LYS A 71 -6.18 10.64 5.58
CA LYS A 71 -6.34 11.72 6.56
C LYS A 71 -7.69 11.64 7.28
N LYS A 72 -8.79 11.36 6.58
CA LYS A 72 -10.12 11.17 7.20
C LYS A 72 -10.15 10.01 8.19
N TRP A 73 -9.41 8.94 7.92
CA TRP A 73 -9.26 7.82 8.84
C TRP A 73 -8.33 8.11 10.03
N GLY A 74 -7.75 9.31 10.09
CA GLY A 74 -6.92 9.78 11.20
C GLY A 74 -5.42 9.46 11.05
N LEU A 75 -4.97 8.98 9.89
CA LEU A 75 -3.55 8.72 9.67
C LEU A 75 -2.78 10.04 9.65
N GLN A 76 -1.63 10.00 10.31
CA GLN A 76 -0.68 11.12 10.35
C GLN A 76 0.31 11.00 9.19
N ASN A 77 0.85 12.13 8.75
CA ASN A 77 1.88 12.22 7.70
C ASN A 77 1.45 11.69 6.31
N SER A 78 0.16 11.53 6.05
CA SER A 78 -0.34 11.17 4.72
C SER A 78 -0.09 12.31 3.73
N ARG A 79 0.80 12.07 2.77
CA ARG A 79 1.16 12.99 1.69
C ARG A 79 1.63 12.20 0.48
N ILE A 80 1.61 12.84 -0.69
CA ILE A 80 2.28 12.31 -1.88
C ILE A 80 3.76 12.61 -1.71
N GLU A 81 4.61 11.60 -1.89
CA GLU A 81 6.06 11.75 -1.88
C GLU A 81 6.60 11.62 -3.30
N ASP A 82 7.42 12.58 -3.69
CA ASP A 82 8.11 12.55 -4.98
C ASP A 82 9.23 11.52 -4.92
N TRP A 83 9.34 10.70 -5.97
CA TRP A 83 10.39 9.69 -6.11
C TRP A 83 11.47 10.08 -7.13
N GLY A 84 11.58 11.38 -7.43
CA GLY A 84 12.46 11.95 -8.44
C GLY A 84 11.71 12.49 -9.67
N GLU A 85 12.47 12.91 -10.68
CA GLU A 85 11.88 13.38 -11.95
C GLU A 85 11.45 12.19 -12.81
N PHE A 86 10.14 11.96 -12.90
CA PHE A 86 9.59 10.90 -13.76
C PHE A 86 9.66 11.26 -15.27
N GLY A 87 9.69 12.55 -15.60
CA GLY A 87 9.62 13.04 -16.98
C GLY A 87 8.18 13.18 -17.48
N LYS A 88 7.94 12.87 -18.76
CA LYS A 88 6.63 13.07 -19.40
C LYS A 88 5.63 11.98 -19.00
N GLY A 89 4.40 12.37 -18.71
CA GLY A 89 3.27 11.45 -18.54
C GLY A 89 2.60 11.10 -19.87
N TRP A 90 1.76 10.07 -19.85
CA TRP A 90 0.97 9.65 -21.01
C TRP A 90 -0.50 9.49 -20.62
N GLN A 91 -1.41 9.87 -21.52
CA GLN A 91 -2.84 9.61 -21.42
C GLN A 91 -3.37 9.16 -22.78
N VAL A 92 -4.16 8.08 -22.76
CA VAL A 92 -4.89 7.65 -23.96
C VAL A 92 -6.18 8.46 -24.04
N GLU A 93 -6.29 9.29 -25.08
CA GLU A 93 -7.53 10.05 -25.34
C GLU A 93 -8.48 9.28 -26.25
N LYS A 94 -7.95 8.60 -27.27
CA LYS A 94 -8.72 7.82 -28.22
C LYS A 94 -7.88 6.67 -28.78
N SER A 95 -8.49 5.49 -28.85
CA SER A 95 -8.01 4.37 -29.65
C SER A 95 -9.19 3.87 -30.47
N TYR A 96 -9.03 3.79 -31.78
CA TYR A 96 -10.07 3.34 -32.70
C TYR A 96 -9.43 2.54 -33.83
N LEU A 97 -9.99 1.36 -34.08
CA LEU A 97 -9.61 0.52 -35.20
C LEU A 97 -10.88 -0.02 -35.86
N ALA A 98 -10.94 0.08 -37.18
CA ALA A 98 -11.99 -0.53 -37.99
C ALA A 98 -11.33 -1.29 -39.14
N MET A 99 -11.71 -2.55 -39.29
CA MET A 99 -11.12 -3.47 -40.26
C MET A 99 -12.23 -4.09 -41.10
N THR A 100 -12.06 -4.09 -42.42
CA THR A 100 -13.08 -4.59 -43.36
C THR A 100 -12.85 -6.05 -43.77
N LYS A 101 -11.61 -6.54 -43.72
CA LYS A 101 -11.19 -7.94 -43.93
C LYS A 101 -9.88 -8.18 -43.16
N PRO A 102 -9.58 -9.42 -42.70
CA PRO A 102 -8.33 -9.76 -42.03
C PRO A 102 -7.07 -9.45 -42.85
#